data_AF-A0A9X0DQS4-F1
#
_entry.id   AF-A0A9X0DQS4-F1
#
_cell.length_a   1.000
_cell.length_b   1.000
_cell.length_c   1.000
_cell.angle_alpha   90.00
_cell.angle_beta   90.00
_cell.angle_gamma   90.00
#
_symmetry.space_group_name_H-M   'P 1'
#
loop_
_entity.id
_entity.type
_entity.pdbx_description
1 polymer ?
#
loop_
_entity_poly.entity_id
_entity_poly.type
_entity_poly.pdbx_seq_one_letter_code
_entity_poly.pdbx_strand_id
1 'polypeptide(L)'
;MSLSESSLSAQLLQPDIPSAIQAALAFGRSNWATGSVHTDPFYTLPLNTISNPSPPGTLLKVQESIDPTLYSLPHSVYITRIIYQSLTLTGDSVPVSAYILWPLSPRTNPDGAYQVVAWAHGTSGIFPECAPSHLRNLHQHFLAPYTLALPGYVVVATEYSGLGVSFSHHPDNEPITHLYLANPAAANDVIYSVVAARSAFPSLGSSFVSIGHSQGGGAIWAVAQHHAKDKIEGYLGGVSISPTTDMRGDPDPIGSIVWAGMMLGVKKVFPEFQFLDTFTEEGFAALNVYKTIEGDGAVGMGLFSP
;
A
#
# COMPACT_ATOMS: atom_id res chain seq x y z
N MET A 1 -28.71 -9.24 -25.83
CA MET A 1 -28.79 -9.96 -24.54
C MET A 1 -27.61 -9.46 -23.73
N SER A 2 -27.85 -8.72 -22.64
CA SER A 2 -26.76 -8.37 -21.72
C SER A 2 -26.38 -9.65 -20.98
N LEU A 3 -25.13 -10.08 -21.12
CA LEU A 3 -24.58 -11.17 -20.33
C LEU A 3 -24.31 -10.62 -18.92
N SER A 4 -24.64 -11.42 -17.90
CA SER A 4 -24.35 -11.08 -16.50
C SER A 4 -22.85 -11.18 -16.20
N GLU A 5 -22.34 -10.41 -15.23
CA GLU A 5 -20.94 -10.51 -14.76
C GLU A 5 -20.56 -11.95 -14.37
N SER A 6 -21.48 -12.64 -13.70
CA SER A 6 -21.32 -14.06 -13.32
C SER A 6 -21.16 -14.97 -14.53
N SER A 7 -21.88 -14.73 -15.63
CA SER A 7 -21.74 -15.53 -16.85
C SER A 7 -20.44 -15.25 -17.61
N LEU A 8 -19.94 -14.01 -17.60
CA LEU A 8 -18.64 -13.68 -18.20
C LEU A 8 -17.48 -14.31 -17.42
N SER A 9 -17.53 -14.29 -16.09
CA SER A 9 -16.49 -14.90 -15.25
C SER A 9 -16.34 -16.41 -15.45
N ALA A 10 -17.44 -17.10 -15.83
CA ALA A 10 -17.43 -18.54 -16.08
C ALA A 10 -17.03 -18.92 -17.53
N GLN A 11 -17.12 -17.99 -18.49
CA GLN A 11 -16.79 -18.23 -19.90
C GLN A 11 -15.32 -17.96 -20.26
N LEU A 12 -14.59 -17.21 -19.43
CA LEU A 12 -13.16 -16.96 -19.62
C LEU A 12 -12.35 -18.21 -19.19
N LEU A 13 -12.24 -19.19 -20.09
CA LEU A 13 -11.11 -20.14 -20.14
C LEU A 13 -9.81 -19.33 -20.01
N GLN A 14 -8.82 -19.83 -19.24
CA GLN A 14 -7.58 -19.12 -18.89
C GLN A 14 -7.14 -18.16 -20.01
N PRO A 15 -7.23 -16.84 -19.78
CA PRO A 15 -6.99 -15.86 -20.83
C PRO A 15 -5.54 -16.02 -21.32
N ASP A 16 -5.35 -16.03 -22.65
CA ASP A 16 -4.02 -15.98 -23.25
C ASP A 16 -3.38 -14.63 -22.87
N ILE A 17 -2.58 -14.63 -21.80
CA ILE A 17 -1.87 -13.44 -21.34
C ILE A 17 -0.80 -13.10 -22.39
N PRO A 18 -0.76 -11.87 -22.93
CA PRO A 18 0.23 -11.49 -23.94
C PRO A 18 1.66 -11.74 -23.47
N SER A 19 2.56 -12.16 -24.37
CA SER A 19 3.94 -12.51 -24.03
C SER A 19 4.72 -11.37 -23.36
N ALA A 20 4.44 -10.12 -23.75
CA ALA A 20 5.02 -8.94 -23.10
C ALA A 20 4.58 -8.80 -21.63
N ILE A 21 3.32 -9.11 -21.32
CA ILE A 21 2.79 -9.10 -19.95
C ILE A 21 3.38 -10.23 -19.13
N GLN A 22 3.54 -11.43 -19.72
CA GLN A 22 4.21 -12.54 -19.05
C GLN A 22 5.67 -12.20 -18.72
N ALA A 23 6.39 -11.53 -19.64
CA ALA A 23 7.76 -11.08 -19.42
C ALA A 23 7.84 -10.02 -18.31
N ALA A 24 6.94 -9.03 -18.32
CA ALA A 24 6.87 -8.01 -17.27
C ALA A 24 6.55 -8.63 -15.90
N LEU A 25 5.59 -9.55 -15.85
CA LEU A 25 5.22 -10.28 -14.63
C LEU A 25 6.39 -11.11 -14.10
N ALA A 26 7.08 -11.85 -14.97
CA ALA A 26 8.26 -12.64 -14.58
C ALA A 26 9.39 -11.73 -14.05
N PHE A 27 9.62 -10.59 -14.69
CA PHE A 27 10.60 -9.61 -14.22
C PHE A 27 10.21 -9.03 -12.85
N GLY A 28 8.95 -8.58 -12.67
CA GLY A 28 8.46 -8.10 -11.37
C GLY A 28 8.65 -9.13 -10.26
N ARG A 29 8.29 -10.40 -10.52
CA ARG A 29 8.48 -11.53 -9.59
C ARG A 29 9.93 -11.84 -9.27
N SER A 30 10.84 -11.67 -10.24
CA SER A 30 12.28 -11.82 -9.99
C SER A 30 12.85 -10.75 -9.04
N ASN A 31 12.12 -9.65 -8.84
CA ASN A 31 12.46 -8.57 -7.92
C ASN A 31 11.78 -8.69 -6.55
N TRP A 32 11.19 -9.84 -6.22
CA TRP A 32 10.68 -10.11 -4.88
C TRP A 32 11.81 -10.38 -3.89
N ALA A 33 11.67 -9.89 -2.65
CA ALA A 33 12.70 -10.02 -1.62
C ALA A 33 12.76 -11.44 -1.04
N THR A 34 11.62 -12.04 -0.71
CA THR A 34 11.51 -13.37 -0.06
C THR A 34 10.78 -14.41 -0.92
N GLY A 35 9.81 -13.98 -1.72
CA GLY A 35 8.82 -14.81 -2.40
C GLY A 35 7.43 -14.18 -2.25
N SER A 36 6.38 -14.86 -2.71
CA SER A 36 4.99 -14.37 -2.66
C SER A 36 4.57 -13.94 -1.26
N VAL A 37 3.87 -12.81 -1.12
CA VAL A 37 3.33 -12.32 0.16
C VAL A 37 2.39 -13.33 0.81
N HIS A 38 1.70 -14.15 0.01
CA HIS A 38 0.79 -15.19 0.48
C HIS A 38 1.49 -16.36 1.18
N THR A 39 2.81 -16.48 0.98
CA THR A 39 3.66 -17.52 1.58
C THR A 39 4.71 -16.98 2.53
N ASP A 40 4.95 -15.67 2.53
CA ASP A 40 5.88 -15.02 3.47
C ASP A 40 5.22 -14.99 4.86
N PRO A 41 5.80 -15.69 5.87
CA PRO A 41 5.23 -15.75 7.20
C PRO A 41 5.03 -14.38 7.84
N PHE A 42 5.74 -13.33 7.39
CA PHE A 42 5.58 -11.97 7.88
C PHE A 42 4.14 -11.46 7.67
N TYR A 43 3.60 -11.55 6.44
CA TYR A 43 2.28 -11.01 6.09
C TYR A 43 1.10 -11.81 6.65
N THR A 44 1.34 -13.01 7.17
CA THR A 44 0.34 -13.83 7.85
C THR A 44 0.28 -13.49 9.35
N LEU A 45 -0.88 -13.04 9.87
CA LEU A 45 -1.11 -12.99 11.32
C LEU A 45 -1.83 -14.26 11.80
N PRO A 46 -1.54 -14.74 13.03
CA PRO A 46 -2.20 -15.92 13.58
C PRO A 46 -3.70 -15.69 13.82
N LEU A 47 -4.52 -16.71 13.56
CA LEU A 47 -5.99 -16.68 13.69
C LEU A 47 -6.50 -16.40 15.11
N ASN A 48 -5.66 -16.59 16.13
CA ASN A 48 -6.10 -16.63 17.53
C ASN A 48 -5.96 -15.30 18.28
N THR A 49 -5.44 -14.25 17.64
CA THR A 49 -5.05 -13.02 18.35
C THR A 49 -6.17 -11.98 18.54
N ILE A 50 -7.35 -12.12 17.92
CA ILE A 50 -8.32 -11.02 17.88
C ILE A 50 -9.77 -11.53 17.96
N SER A 51 -10.31 -11.70 19.18
CA SER A 51 -11.76 -11.83 19.40
C SER A 51 -12.46 -10.47 19.50
N ASN A 52 -11.69 -9.39 19.67
CA ASN A 52 -12.11 -7.99 19.56
C ASN A 52 -11.03 -7.23 18.79
N PRO A 53 -11.36 -6.43 17.76
CA PRO A 53 -10.36 -5.69 17.00
C PRO A 53 -9.53 -4.80 17.91
N SER A 54 -8.20 -4.83 17.76
CA SER A 54 -7.32 -3.93 18.50
C SER A 54 -7.63 -2.46 18.17
N PRO A 55 -7.31 -1.52 19.07
CA PRO A 55 -7.40 -0.09 18.74
C PRO A 55 -6.50 0.27 17.54
N PRO A 56 -6.85 1.27 16.73
CA PRO A 56 -5.98 1.79 15.68
C PRO A 56 -4.61 2.25 16.21
N GLY A 57 -3.55 2.03 15.45
CA GLY A 57 -2.17 2.26 15.86
C GLY A 57 -1.55 1.14 16.71
N THR A 58 -2.31 0.09 17.04
CA THR A 58 -1.77 -1.07 17.76
C THR A 58 -0.77 -1.82 16.90
N LEU A 59 0.42 -2.10 17.43
CA LEU A 59 1.38 -3.01 16.82
C LEU A 59 0.87 -4.46 16.91
N LEU A 60 0.75 -5.13 15.76
CA LEU A 60 0.34 -6.52 15.67
C LEU A 60 1.53 -7.48 15.48
N LYS A 61 2.56 -7.03 14.76
CA LYS A 61 3.76 -7.83 14.49
C LYS A 61 4.95 -6.95 14.16
N VAL A 62 6.15 -7.43 14.51
CA VAL A 62 7.43 -6.79 14.15
C VAL A 62 8.40 -7.86 13.65
N GLN A 63 9.19 -7.50 12.64
CA GLN A 63 10.32 -8.29 12.16
C GLN A 63 11.55 -7.38 12.07
N GLU A 64 12.32 -7.34 13.15
CA GLU A 64 13.52 -6.49 13.26
C GLU A 64 14.72 -7.06 12.49
N SER A 65 14.91 -8.38 12.56
CA SER A 65 16.02 -9.06 11.88
C SER A 65 15.57 -9.53 10.51
N ILE A 66 16.15 -8.91 9.49
CA ILE A 66 15.92 -9.20 8.08
C ILE A 66 17.28 -9.38 7.43
N ASP A 67 17.44 -10.42 6.61
CA ASP A 67 18.66 -10.59 5.81
C ASP A 67 18.74 -9.43 4.79
N PRO A 68 19.74 -8.53 4.92
CA PRO A 68 19.83 -7.37 4.05
C PRO A 68 20.15 -7.74 2.59
N THR A 69 20.66 -8.96 2.32
CA THR A 69 20.95 -9.41 0.95
C THR A 69 19.69 -9.65 0.10
N LEU A 70 18.53 -9.74 0.78
CA LEU A 70 17.22 -9.78 0.13
C LEU A 70 16.84 -8.44 -0.49
N TYR A 71 17.50 -7.35 -0.13
CA TYR A 71 17.15 -6.00 -0.58
C TYR A 71 18.31 -5.29 -1.28
N SER A 72 17.98 -4.25 -2.03
CA SER A 72 18.91 -3.32 -2.66
C SER A 72 18.94 -2.01 -1.86
N LEU A 73 19.34 -2.10 -0.59
CA LEU A 73 19.42 -0.95 0.34
C LEU A 73 20.75 -0.19 0.17
N PRO A 74 20.78 1.12 0.48
CA PRO A 74 22.04 1.81 0.70
C PRO A 74 22.79 1.20 1.90
N HIS A 75 24.12 1.14 1.83
CA HIS A 75 24.95 0.42 2.82
C HIS A 75 24.84 0.98 4.25
N SER A 76 24.43 2.23 4.41
CA SER A 76 24.25 2.89 5.70
C SER A 76 22.83 2.80 6.25
N VAL A 77 22.00 1.90 5.71
CA VAL A 77 20.59 1.76 6.06
C VAL A 77 20.24 0.29 6.26
N TYR A 78 19.48 -0.03 7.30
CA TYR A 78 18.85 -1.34 7.47
C TYR A 78 17.33 -1.20 7.55
N ILE A 79 16.62 -2.33 7.41
CA ILE A 79 15.17 -2.38 7.28
C ILE A 79 14.56 -3.20 8.42
N THR A 80 13.39 -2.75 8.88
CA THR A 80 12.47 -3.53 9.72
C THR A 80 11.10 -3.53 9.06
N ARG A 81 10.31 -4.58 9.27
CA ARG A 81 8.89 -4.60 8.85
C ARG A 81 7.98 -4.69 10.07
N ILE A 82 6.85 -4.00 10.03
CA ILE A 82 5.80 -4.05 11.06
C ILE A 82 4.43 -4.32 10.42
N ILE A 83 3.55 -4.95 11.18
CA ILE A 83 2.11 -4.99 10.88
C ILE A 83 1.41 -4.30 12.03
N TYR A 84 0.49 -3.42 11.71
CA TYR A 84 -0.24 -2.61 12.67
C TYR A 84 -1.72 -2.54 12.31
N GLN A 85 -2.50 -2.12 13.29
CA GLN A 85 -3.94 -1.93 13.14
C GLN A 85 -4.22 -0.53 12.58
N SER A 86 -4.95 -0.44 11.48
CA SER A 86 -5.47 0.80 10.90
C SER A 86 -6.99 0.77 10.80
N LEU A 87 -7.57 1.77 10.14
CA LEU A 87 -8.99 1.92 9.86
C LEU A 87 -9.28 2.02 8.36
N THR A 88 -10.27 1.27 7.89
CA THR A 88 -10.84 1.41 6.54
C THR A 88 -11.51 2.78 6.35
N LEU A 89 -11.97 3.05 5.14
CA LEU A 89 -12.76 4.26 4.83
C LEU A 89 -14.06 4.35 5.68
N THR A 90 -14.65 3.21 6.03
CA THR A 90 -15.89 3.09 6.82
C THR A 90 -15.65 3.09 8.33
N GLY A 91 -14.39 3.08 8.78
CA GLY A 91 -14.02 3.06 10.19
C GLY A 91 -13.89 1.66 10.79
N ASP A 92 -13.85 0.61 9.97
CA ASP A 92 -13.61 -0.76 10.42
C ASP A 92 -12.11 -1.01 10.62
N SER A 93 -11.76 -1.84 11.61
CA SER A 93 -10.38 -2.22 11.86
C SER A 93 -9.81 -3.09 10.73
N VAL A 94 -8.69 -2.67 10.14
CA VAL A 94 -7.95 -3.42 9.11
C VAL A 94 -6.45 -3.52 9.42
N PRO A 95 -5.82 -4.71 9.34
CA PRO A 95 -4.37 -4.83 9.49
C PRO A 95 -3.65 -4.28 8.26
N VAL A 96 -2.53 -3.59 8.47
CA VAL A 96 -1.73 -2.96 7.42
C VAL A 96 -0.26 -3.16 7.74
N SER A 97 0.54 -3.44 6.72
CA SER A 97 1.99 -3.55 6.87
C SER A 97 2.70 -2.23 6.56
N ALA A 98 3.90 -2.09 7.12
CA ALA A 98 4.81 -0.99 6.87
C ALA A 98 6.25 -1.51 6.96
N TYR A 99 7.17 -0.81 6.30
CA TYR A 99 8.59 -0.95 6.55
C TYR A 99 9.17 0.30 7.20
N ILE A 100 10.27 0.12 7.92
CA ILE A 100 11.03 1.20 8.54
C ILE A 100 12.45 1.12 8.02
N LEU A 101 12.96 2.25 7.52
CA LEU A 101 14.37 2.41 7.18
C LEU A 101 15.11 3.10 8.32
N TRP A 102 16.18 2.46 8.75
CA TRP A 102 17.01 2.90 9.85
C TRP A 102 18.40 3.28 9.36
N PRO A 103 18.75 4.56 9.42
CA PRO A 103 20.12 5.00 9.15
C PRO A 103 21.06 4.50 10.25
N LEU A 104 22.30 4.12 9.90
CA LEU A 104 23.33 3.78 10.90
C LEU A 104 23.77 4.99 11.74
N SER A 105 23.50 6.21 11.27
CA SER A 105 23.72 7.45 12.02
C SER A 105 22.46 8.30 11.96
N PRO A 106 21.43 7.97 12.77
CA PRO A 106 20.18 8.72 12.78
C PRO A 106 20.36 10.16 13.23
N ARG A 107 19.59 11.06 12.64
CA ARG A 107 19.40 12.42 13.15
C ARG A 107 18.55 12.37 14.41
N THR A 108 18.98 13.14 15.39
CA THR A 108 18.30 13.24 16.69
C THR A 108 17.78 14.64 16.92
N ASN A 109 16.69 14.73 17.65
CA ASN A 109 16.23 15.95 18.30
C ASN A 109 17.12 16.29 19.50
N PRO A 110 17.01 17.49 20.11
CA PRO A 110 17.80 17.87 21.28
C PRO A 110 17.66 16.93 22.49
N ASP A 111 16.53 16.23 22.59
CA ASP A 111 16.25 15.21 23.62
C ASP A 111 16.86 13.82 23.30
N GLY A 112 17.54 13.68 22.16
CA GLY A 112 18.16 12.44 21.71
C GLY A 112 17.23 11.52 20.91
N ALA A 113 15.94 11.85 20.77
CA ALA A 113 15.00 11.00 20.03
C ALA A 113 15.18 11.14 18.51
N TYR A 114 14.97 10.06 17.76
CA TYR A 114 15.18 10.05 16.30
C TYR A 114 14.13 10.86 15.55
N GLN A 115 14.57 11.57 14.52
CA GLN A 115 13.70 12.32 13.64
C GLN A 115 12.97 11.38 12.67
N VAL A 116 11.63 11.45 12.67
CA VAL A 116 10.77 10.55 11.90
C VAL A 116 10.17 11.24 10.68
N VAL A 117 10.24 10.57 9.53
CA VAL A 117 9.50 10.93 8.32
C VAL A 117 8.54 9.80 7.97
N ALA A 118 7.25 10.10 7.88
CA ALA A 118 6.26 9.17 7.36
C ALA A 118 6.24 9.26 5.83
N TRP A 119 6.60 8.18 5.13
CA TRP A 119 6.59 8.10 3.68
C TRP A 119 5.33 7.41 3.18
N ALA A 120 4.61 8.07 2.26
CA ALA A 120 3.45 7.54 1.57
C ALA A 120 3.80 7.33 0.10
N HIS A 121 3.90 6.07 -0.32
CA HIS A 121 4.30 5.75 -1.69
C HIS A 121 3.20 6.06 -2.71
N GLY A 122 3.61 6.29 -3.96
CA GLY A 122 2.71 6.33 -5.11
C GLY A 122 2.29 4.92 -5.53
N THR A 123 1.55 4.81 -6.63
CA THR A 123 0.97 3.54 -7.07
C THR A 123 2.04 2.46 -7.32
N SER A 124 2.08 1.44 -6.46
CA SER A 124 2.85 0.22 -6.67
C SER A 124 2.04 -0.87 -7.37
N GLY A 125 0.71 -0.80 -7.26
CA GLY A 125 -0.29 -1.71 -7.79
C GLY A 125 -1.50 -1.73 -6.86
N ILE A 126 -2.41 -2.69 -7.02
CA ILE A 126 -3.67 -2.75 -6.25
C ILE A 126 -3.92 -4.08 -5.55
N PHE A 127 -2.93 -4.97 -5.53
CA PHE A 127 -3.02 -6.32 -4.98
C PHE A 127 -1.94 -6.58 -3.92
N PRO A 128 -2.11 -7.62 -3.08
CA PRO A 128 -1.16 -7.94 -2.01
C PRO A 128 0.31 -8.00 -2.44
N GLU A 129 0.62 -8.62 -3.58
CA GLU A 129 2.01 -8.72 -4.11
C GLU A 129 2.62 -7.35 -4.50
N CYS A 130 1.86 -6.26 -4.42
CA CYS A 130 2.32 -4.91 -4.74
C CYS A 130 2.85 -4.16 -3.51
N ALA A 131 2.95 -4.80 -2.34
CA ALA A 131 3.54 -4.22 -1.15
C ALA A 131 4.99 -3.76 -1.41
N PRO A 132 5.34 -2.49 -1.14
CA PRO A 132 6.70 -1.98 -1.28
C PRO A 132 7.81 -2.88 -0.69
N SER A 133 7.67 -3.32 0.56
CA SER A 133 8.65 -4.13 1.28
C SER A 133 8.71 -5.60 0.83
N HIS A 134 7.80 -6.02 -0.03
CA HIS A 134 7.91 -7.27 -0.74
C HIS A 134 8.85 -7.16 -1.96
N LEU A 135 9.12 -5.96 -2.47
CA LEU A 135 10.08 -5.70 -3.55
C LEU A 135 11.48 -5.43 -3.00
N ARG A 136 12.51 -6.00 -3.63
CA ARG A 136 13.94 -5.80 -3.26
C ARG A 136 14.33 -4.33 -3.16
N ASN A 137 13.71 -3.48 -3.98
CA ASN A 137 13.99 -2.06 -4.11
C ASN A 137 12.96 -1.16 -3.40
N LEU A 138 12.08 -1.72 -2.56
CA LEU A 138 11.13 -0.99 -1.72
C LEU A 138 10.15 -0.04 -2.43
N HIS A 139 10.01 -0.13 -3.76
CA HIS A 139 9.25 0.78 -4.61
C HIS A 139 9.63 2.27 -4.45
N GLN A 140 9.84 3.00 -5.56
CA GLN A 140 10.21 4.43 -5.52
C GLN A 140 11.45 4.77 -4.66
N HIS A 141 12.33 3.81 -4.40
CA HIS A 141 13.45 3.93 -3.46
C HIS A 141 14.25 5.24 -3.55
N PHE A 142 14.78 5.57 -4.74
CA PHE A 142 15.57 6.80 -4.95
C PHE A 142 14.73 8.07 -5.14
N LEU A 143 13.40 7.97 -5.21
CA LEU A 143 12.54 9.14 -5.25
C LEU A 143 12.47 9.80 -3.87
N ALA A 144 12.18 9.02 -2.81
CA ALA A 144 12.05 9.55 -1.46
C ALA A 144 12.64 8.68 -0.34
N PRO A 145 12.26 7.40 -0.13
CA PRO A 145 12.61 6.72 1.12
C PRO A 145 14.13 6.58 1.30
N TYR A 146 14.93 6.40 0.24
CA TYR A 146 16.40 6.40 0.37
C TYR A 146 16.96 7.81 0.49
N THR A 147 16.41 8.79 -0.25
CA THR A 147 16.88 10.19 -0.18
C THR A 147 16.56 10.85 1.15
N LEU A 148 15.60 10.30 1.90
CA LEU A 148 15.28 10.67 3.28
C LEU A 148 16.12 9.88 4.31
N ALA A 149 16.32 8.58 4.10
CA ALA A 149 17.11 7.76 5.04
C ALA A 149 18.61 8.10 5.01
N LEU A 150 19.20 8.34 3.82
CA LEU A 150 20.62 8.66 3.66
C LEU A 150 21.12 9.87 4.48
N PRO A 151 20.38 11.00 4.57
CA PRO A 151 20.76 12.11 5.45
C PRO A 151 20.42 11.86 6.94
N GLY A 152 19.90 10.70 7.31
CA GLY A 152 19.75 10.25 8.69
C GLY A 152 18.34 10.33 9.28
N TYR A 153 17.28 10.57 8.49
CA TYR A 153 15.92 10.44 9.02
C TYR A 153 15.51 8.96 9.14
N VAL A 154 14.80 8.61 10.21
CA VAL A 154 14.11 7.31 10.26
C VAL A 154 12.84 7.41 9.41
N VAL A 155 12.71 6.55 8.41
CA VAL A 155 11.58 6.59 7.48
C VAL A 155 10.60 5.49 7.82
N VAL A 156 9.38 5.84 8.20
CA VAL A 156 8.27 4.88 8.40
C VAL A 156 7.41 4.92 7.15
N ALA A 157 7.38 3.84 6.39
CA ALA A 157 6.72 3.75 5.10
C ALA A 157 5.58 2.73 5.15
N THR A 158 4.35 3.24 5.16
CA THR A 158 3.15 2.40 5.10
C THR A 158 2.99 1.77 3.72
N GLU A 159 2.38 0.58 3.66
CA GLU A 159 2.11 -0.13 2.41
C GLU A 159 0.63 -0.03 1.98
N TYR A 160 -0.19 0.69 2.76
CA TYR A 160 -1.65 0.77 2.64
C TYR A 160 -2.40 -0.56 2.83
N SER A 161 -3.61 -0.47 3.36
CA SER A 161 -4.50 -1.63 3.53
C SER A 161 -4.73 -2.36 2.20
N GLY A 162 -4.66 -3.70 2.23
CA GLY A 162 -4.83 -4.57 1.07
C GLY A 162 -3.57 -4.79 0.21
N LEU A 163 -2.47 -4.08 0.47
CA LEU A 163 -1.15 -4.46 -0.04
C LEU A 163 -0.38 -5.21 1.05
N GLY A 164 0.33 -6.26 0.68
CA GLY A 164 1.06 -7.14 1.61
C GLY A 164 0.13 -8.06 2.40
N VAL A 165 -0.55 -7.52 3.41
CA VAL A 165 -1.53 -8.28 4.21
C VAL A 165 -2.81 -8.47 3.40
N SER A 166 -3.04 -9.71 2.96
CA SER A 166 -4.10 -10.05 2.00
C SER A 166 -5.46 -10.40 2.64
N PHE A 167 -5.48 -10.84 3.89
CA PHE A 167 -6.68 -11.30 4.57
C PHE A 167 -6.87 -10.61 5.92
N SER A 168 -8.12 -10.29 6.22
CA SER A 168 -8.51 -9.83 7.55
C SER A 168 -8.57 -11.01 8.52
N HIS A 169 -8.27 -10.77 9.79
CA HIS A 169 -8.46 -11.76 10.86
C HIS A 169 -9.92 -11.83 11.34
N HIS A 170 -10.87 -11.39 10.53
CA HIS A 170 -12.29 -11.62 10.79
C HIS A 170 -12.57 -13.12 10.72
N PRO A 171 -13.51 -13.68 11.50
CA PRO A 171 -13.87 -15.11 11.45
C PRO A 171 -14.20 -15.64 10.05
N ASP A 172 -14.56 -14.75 9.12
CA ASP A 172 -14.90 -15.08 7.73
C ASP A 172 -13.68 -15.10 6.80
N ASN A 173 -12.47 -14.76 7.29
CA ASN A 173 -11.22 -14.68 6.52
C ASN A 173 -11.37 -13.88 5.21
N GLU A 174 -12.04 -12.72 5.31
CA GLU A 174 -12.36 -11.92 4.14
C GLU A 174 -11.11 -11.25 3.56
N PRO A 175 -10.93 -11.27 2.22
CA PRO A 175 -9.86 -10.55 1.54
C PRO A 175 -9.91 -9.05 1.82
N ILE A 176 -8.75 -8.44 2.04
CA ILE A 176 -8.64 -6.99 2.21
C ILE A 176 -8.50 -6.38 0.82
N THR A 177 -9.47 -5.55 0.43
CA THR A 177 -9.40 -4.79 -0.82
C THR A 177 -8.62 -3.51 -0.61
N HIS A 178 -7.57 -3.28 -1.41
CA HIS A 178 -6.91 -1.99 -1.44
C HIS A 178 -7.87 -0.93 -1.99
N LEU A 179 -8.30 0.00 -1.15
CA LEU A 179 -9.16 1.12 -1.54
C LEU A 179 -8.30 2.18 -2.25
N TYR A 180 -7.81 1.82 -3.43
CA TYR A 180 -6.91 2.63 -4.24
C TYR A 180 -7.49 4.04 -4.47
N LEU A 181 -6.69 5.07 -4.18
CA LEU A 181 -7.05 6.49 -4.20
C LEU A 181 -8.19 6.94 -3.27
N ALA A 182 -8.65 6.08 -2.35
CA ALA A 182 -9.46 6.53 -1.20
C ALA A 182 -8.55 7.23 -0.18
N ASN A 183 -8.16 8.47 -0.48
CA ASN A 183 -7.18 9.23 0.29
C ASN A 183 -7.44 9.27 1.82
N PRO A 184 -8.69 9.36 2.33
CA PRO A 184 -8.93 9.29 3.78
C PRO A 184 -8.52 7.96 4.42
N ALA A 185 -8.72 6.83 3.75
CA ALA A 185 -8.27 5.53 4.25
C ALA A 185 -6.74 5.44 4.22
N ALA A 186 -6.11 5.87 3.12
CA ALA A 186 -4.65 5.92 3.02
C ALA A 186 -4.02 6.87 4.07
N ALA A 187 -4.70 7.95 4.44
CA ALA A 187 -4.26 8.84 5.52
C ALA A 187 -4.28 8.15 6.89
N ASN A 188 -5.31 7.35 7.20
CA ASN A 188 -5.35 6.54 8.42
C ASN A 188 -4.11 5.62 8.47
N ASP A 189 -3.81 4.94 7.37
CA ASP A 189 -2.66 4.03 7.27
C ASP A 189 -1.34 4.78 7.56
N VAL A 190 -1.14 5.96 6.97
CA VAL A 190 0.04 6.79 7.26
C VAL A 190 0.13 7.16 8.75
N ILE A 191 -0.96 7.65 9.34
CA ILE A 191 -0.98 8.12 10.73
C ILE A 191 -0.69 6.97 11.70
N TYR A 192 -1.43 5.86 11.56
CA TYR A 192 -1.33 4.74 12.48
C TYR A 192 -0.04 3.94 12.31
N SER A 193 0.63 3.99 11.14
CA SER A 193 1.96 3.43 10.97
C SER A 193 3.00 4.09 11.90
N VAL A 194 2.92 5.41 12.08
CA VAL A 194 3.82 6.16 12.98
C VAL A 194 3.52 5.85 14.44
N VAL A 195 2.24 5.76 14.80
CA VAL A 195 1.82 5.37 16.16
C VAL A 195 2.35 3.98 16.51
N ALA A 196 2.17 3.00 15.61
CA ALA A 196 2.64 1.64 15.82
C ALA A 196 4.18 1.54 15.85
N ALA A 197 4.87 2.25 14.96
CA ALA A 197 6.33 2.30 14.93
C ALA A 197 6.89 2.85 16.25
N ARG A 198 6.29 3.90 16.82
CA ARG A 198 6.69 4.44 18.13
C ARG A 198 6.44 3.47 19.27
N SER A 199 5.32 2.74 19.22
CA SER A 199 5.05 1.70 20.21
C SER A 199 6.06 0.56 20.16
N ALA A 200 6.56 0.21 18.96
CA ALA A 200 7.60 -0.79 18.78
C ALA A 200 8.99 -0.27 19.18
N PHE A 201 9.28 1.00 18.88
CA PHE A 201 10.60 1.60 19.00
C PHE A 201 10.55 2.94 19.77
N PRO A 202 10.73 2.91 21.10
CA PRO A 202 10.66 4.12 21.94
C PRO A 202 11.74 5.17 21.66
N SER A 203 12.76 4.85 20.85
CA SER A 203 13.77 5.80 20.40
C SER A 203 13.26 6.78 19.33
N LEU A 204 12.10 6.51 18.71
CA LEU A 204 11.49 7.41 17.73
C LEU A 204 10.90 8.64 18.42
N GLY A 205 11.19 9.83 17.88
CA GLY A 205 10.69 11.08 18.39
C GLY A 205 9.16 11.21 18.31
N SER A 206 8.60 11.97 19.24
CA SER A 206 7.17 12.30 19.31
C SER A 206 6.69 13.18 18.15
N SER A 207 7.60 13.90 17.49
CA SER A 207 7.29 14.73 16.33
C SER A 207 7.65 14.04 15.01
N PHE A 208 6.86 14.27 13.96
CA PHE A 208 7.09 13.73 12.61
C PHE A 208 6.59 14.67 11.51
N VAL A 209 7.17 14.54 10.32
CA VAL A 209 6.64 15.10 9.07
C VAL A 209 6.18 13.98 8.16
N SER A 210 5.28 14.27 7.23
CA SER A 210 4.84 13.29 6.22
C SER A 210 5.13 13.75 4.80
N ILE A 211 5.55 12.82 3.93
CA ILE A 211 5.89 13.11 2.53
C ILE A 211 5.30 12.01 1.65
N GLY A 212 4.75 12.37 0.50
CA GLY A 212 4.22 11.37 -0.43
C GLY A 212 4.11 11.86 -1.86
N HIS A 213 4.08 10.91 -2.80
CA HIS A 213 4.03 11.17 -4.24
C HIS A 213 2.82 10.49 -4.90
N SER A 214 2.17 11.14 -5.88
CA SER A 214 1.06 10.56 -6.66
C SER A 214 -0.10 10.14 -5.74
N GLN A 215 -0.46 8.85 -5.70
CA GLN A 215 -1.38 8.30 -4.68
C GLN A 215 -0.99 8.74 -3.26
N GLY A 216 0.29 8.61 -2.91
CA GLY A 216 0.79 9.02 -1.60
C GLY A 216 0.78 10.53 -1.38
N GLY A 217 0.84 11.33 -2.46
CA GLY A 217 0.59 12.76 -2.37
C GLY A 217 -0.84 13.03 -1.90
N GLY A 218 -1.82 12.33 -2.51
CA GLY A 218 -3.22 12.35 -2.07
C GLY A 218 -3.40 11.90 -0.63
N ALA A 219 -2.70 10.84 -0.21
CA ALA A 219 -2.69 10.38 1.19
C ALA A 219 -2.17 11.47 2.14
N ILE A 220 -1.05 12.12 1.84
CA ILE A 220 -0.49 13.20 2.67
C ILE A 220 -1.38 14.43 2.71
N TRP A 221 -2.03 14.78 1.59
CA TRP A 221 -3.06 15.82 1.59
C TRP A 221 -4.18 15.48 2.56
N ALA A 222 -4.66 14.23 2.55
CA ALA A 222 -5.71 13.78 3.45
C ALA A 222 -5.25 13.71 4.93
N VAL A 223 -3.98 13.42 5.21
CA VAL A 223 -3.40 13.55 6.57
C VAL A 223 -3.50 15.01 7.05
N ALA A 224 -3.17 15.98 6.20
CA ALA A 224 -3.29 17.40 6.55
C ALA A 224 -4.76 17.81 6.80
N GLN A 225 -5.69 17.32 5.98
CA GLN A 225 -7.13 17.54 6.19
C GLN A 225 -7.63 16.90 7.48
N HIS A 226 -7.16 15.68 7.80
CA HIS A 226 -7.47 15.00 9.05
C HIS A 226 -6.95 15.84 10.23
N HIS A 227 -5.69 16.26 10.22
CA HIS A 227 -5.10 17.13 11.26
C HIS A 227 -5.83 18.46 11.45
N ALA A 228 -6.43 19.02 10.39
CA ALA A 228 -7.21 20.25 10.48
C ALA A 228 -8.55 20.06 11.21
N LYS A 229 -9.13 18.86 11.15
CA LYS A 229 -10.37 18.49 11.84
C LYS A 229 -10.09 17.96 13.25
N ASP A 230 -9.20 16.97 13.33
CA ASP A 230 -8.82 16.25 14.54
C ASP A 230 -7.29 16.29 14.67
N LYS A 231 -6.81 16.98 15.71
CA LYS A 231 -5.37 17.23 15.87
C LYS A 231 -4.60 15.93 16.05
N ILE A 232 -3.72 15.65 15.09
CA ILE A 232 -2.72 14.57 15.17
C ILE A 232 -1.56 15.04 16.04
N GLU A 233 -1.31 14.36 17.16
CA GLU A 233 -0.23 14.66 18.08
C GLU A 233 1.14 14.53 17.41
N GLY A 234 1.99 15.55 17.58
CA GLY A 234 3.35 15.57 17.05
C GLY A 234 3.46 15.73 15.53
N TYR A 235 2.36 15.92 14.81
CA TYR A 235 2.42 16.17 13.37
C TYR A 235 2.89 17.60 13.08
N LEU A 236 4.05 17.73 12.42
CA LEU A 236 4.67 19.01 12.09
C LEU A 236 4.23 19.57 10.72
N GLY A 237 3.57 18.75 9.90
CA GLY A 237 3.15 19.10 8.54
C GLY A 237 3.58 18.07 7.51
N GLY A 238 3.19 18.30 6.26
CA GLY A 238 3.48 17.36 5.18
C GLY A 238 3.72 17.99 3.82
N VAL A 239 4.40 17.21 2.97
CA VAL A 239 4.75 17.56 1.59
C VAL A 239 4.04 16.61 0.64
N SER A 240 3.00 17.12 -0.01
CA SER A 240 2.23 16.38 -1.02
C SER A 240 2.78 16.67 -2.41
N ILE A 241 3.38 15.66 -3.06
CA ILE A 241 4.01 15.78 -4.37
C ILE A 241 3.08 15.18 -5.44
N SER A 242 2.69 15.98 -6.41
CA SER A 242 1.82 15.57 -7.53
C SER A 242 0.59 14.74 -7.10
N PRO A 243 -0.21 15.21 -6.12
CA PRO A 243 -1.37 14.45 -5.67
C PRO A 243 -2.40 14.30 -6.79
N THR A 244 -3.05 13.14 -6.84
CA THR A 244 -4.28 12.99 -7.61
C THR A 244 -5.39 13.78 -6.94
N THR A 245 -5.87 14.85 -7.59
CA THR A 245 -6.83 15.82 -7.01
C THR A 245 -8.22 15.72 -7.62
N ASP A 246 -8.31 15.54 -8.93
CA ASP A 246 -9.53 15.15 -9.64
C ASP A 246 -9.15 14.24 -10.81
N MET A 247 -9.97 13.23 -11.03
CA MET A 247 -9.80 12.22 -12.08
C MET A 247 -10.99 12.15 -13.02
N ARG A 248 -12.05 12.90 -12.72
CA ARG A 248 -13.28 12.86 -13.50
C ARG A 248 -13.08 13.69 -14.76
N GLY A 249 -13.44 13.11 -15.90
CA GLY A 249 -13.39 13.80 -17.18
C GLY A 249 -11.98 14.05 -17.73
N ASP A 250 -10.96 13.41 -17.17
CA ASP A 250 -9.61 13.39 -17.75
C ASP A 250 -9.56 12.35 -18.89
N PRO A 251 -9.38 12.76 -20.17
CA PRO A 251 -9.30 11.85 -21.29
C PRO A 251 -7.93 11.16 -21.41
N ASP A 252 -6.99 11.42 -20.51
CA ASP A 252 -5.67 10.79 -20.50
C ASP A 252 -5.80 9.25 -20.33
N PRO A 253 -5.15 8.43 -21.18
CA PRO A 253 -5.12 6.98 -21.03
C PRO A 253 -4.67 6.49 -19.65
N ILE A 254 -3.75 7.21 -18.99
CA ILE A 254 -3.33 6.94 -17.59
C ILE A 254 -4.53 7.08 -16.65
N GLY A 255 -5.39 8.07 -16.88
CA GLY A 255 -6.64 8.24 -16.13
C GLY A 255 -7.52 7.00 -16.19
N SER A 256 -7.63 6.36 -17.36
CA SER A 256 -8.43 5.12 -17.54
C SER A 256 -7.87 3.94 -16.73
N ILE A 257 -6.55 3.80 -16.65
CA ILE A 257 -5.87 2.72 -15.92
C ILE A 257 -6.06 2.91 -14.41
N VAL A 258 -5.92 4.14 -13.96
CA VAL A 258 -6.12 4.50 -12.55
C VAL A 258 -7.60 4.33 -12.17
N TRP A 259 -8.54 4.72 -13.04
CA TRP A 259 -9.96 4.43 -12.86
C TRP A 259 -10.23 2.94 -12.75
N ALA A 260 -9.60 2.13 -13.60
CA ALA A 260 -9.77 0.68 -13.56
C ALA A 260 -9.35 0.08 -12.21
N GLY A 261 -8.24 0.56 -11.64
CA GLY A 261 -7.80 0.16 -10.31
C GLY A 261 -8.74 0.60 -9.19
N MET A 262 -9.34 1.78 -9.30
CA MET A 262 -10.29 2.30 -8.29
C MET A 262 -11.58 1.47 -8.21
N MET A 263 -11.99 0.82 -9.30
CA MET A 263 -13.28 0.11 -9.37
C MET A 263 -13.43 -1.02 -8.34
N LEU A 264 -12.34 -1.68 -7.95
CA LEU A 264 -12.39 -2.69 -6.89
C LEU A 264 -12.78 -2.05 -5.54
N GLY A 265 -12.22 -0.90 -5.22
CA GLY A 265 -12.57 -0.12 -4.04
C GLY A 265 -13.99 0.45 -4.11
N VAL A 266 -14.41 0.96 -5.28
CA VAL A 266 -15.78 1.44 -5.51
C VAL A 266 -16.78 0.30 -5.27
N LYS A 267 -16.58 -0.88 -5.87
CA LYS A 267 -17.45 -2.05 -5.65
C LYS A 267 -17.49 -2.48 -4.19
N LYS A 268 -16.38 -2.38 -3.46
CA LYS A 268 -16.32 -2.72 -2.03
C LYS A 268 -17.16 -1.76 -1.17
N VAL A 269 -17.17 -0.46 -1.51
CA VAL A 269 -17.90 0.58 -0.76
C VAL A 269 -19.36 0.70 -1.22
N PHE A 270 -19.64 0.44 -2.49
CA PHE A 270 -20.95 0.51 -3.14
C PHE A 270 -21.28 -0.85 -3.77
N PRO A 271 -21.79 -1.83 -2.99
CA PRO A 271 -22.02 -3.21 -3.48
C PRO A 271 -22.96 -3.31 -4.69
N GLU A 272 -23.83 -2.32 -4.87
CA GLU A 272 -24.76 -2.19 -5.99
C GLU A 272 -24.08 -1.85 -7.33
N PHE A 273 -22.88 -1.26 -7.29
CA PHE A 273 -22.11 -0.90 -8.50
C PHE A 273 -21.86 -2.13 -9.37
N GLN A 274 -22.07 -2.04 -10.69
CA GLN A 274 -21.71 -3.10 -11.63
C GLN A 274 -20.50 -2.65 -12.46
N PHE A 275 -19.49 -3.52 -12.61
CA PHE A 275 -18.31 -3.25 -13.42
C PHE A 275 -18.67 -2.94 -14.87
N LEU A 276 -19.67 -3.64 -15.43
CA LEU A 276 -20.12 -3.46 -16.81
C LEU A 276 -20.87 -2.14 -17.05
N ASP A 277 -21.19 -1.37 -16.00
CA ASP A 277 -21.71 0.00 -16.16
C ASP A 277 -20.58 0.97 -16.60
N THR A 278 -19.32 0.59 -16.41
CA THR A 278 -18.14 1.43 -16.68
C THR A 278 -17.17 0.77 -17.67
N PHE A 279 -16.93 -0.52 -17.55
CA PHE A 279 -16.03 -1.28 -18.43
C PHE A 279 -16.76 -1.88 -19.62
N THR A 280 -16.03 -2.02 -20.75
CA THR A 280 -16.41 -2.98 -21.78
C THR A 280 -16.21 -4.41 -21.29
N GLU A 281 -16.77 -5.40 -22.00
CA GLU A 281 -16.56 -6.82 -21.67
C GLU A 281 -15.06 -7.19 -21.67
N GLU A 282 -14.30 -6.64 -22.61
CA GLU A 282 -12.84 -6.81 -22.68
C GLU A 282 -12.12 -6.16 -21.51
N GLY A 283 -12.52 -4.94 -21.12
CA GLY A 283 -11.95 -4.24 -19.96
C GLY A 283 -12.21 -4.98 -18.65
N PHE A 284 -13.41 -5.54 -18.48
CA PHE A 284 -13.73 -6.37 -17.32
C PHE A 284 -12.96 -7.69 -17.33
N ALA A 285 -12.80 -8.33 -18.49
CA ALA A 285 -11.94 -9.50 -18.63
C ALA A 285 -10.48 -9.19 -18.25
N ALA A 286 -9.93 -8.06 -18.70
CA ALA A 286 -8.59 -7.60 -18.35
C ALA A 286 -8.43 -7.37 -16.83
N LEU A 287 -9.44 -6.79 -16.16
CA LEU A 287 -9.45 -6.64 -14.71
C LEU A 287 -9.42 -8.00 -13.98
N ASN A 288 -10.16 -9.00 -14.48
CA ASN A 288 -10.13 -10.35 -13.92
C ASN A 288 -8.78 -11.04 -14.12
N VAL A 289 -8.13 -10.83 -15.28
CA VAL A 289 -6.75 -11.27 -15.52
C VAL A 289 -5.83 -10.62 -14.51
N TYR A 290 -5.91 -9.29 -14.36
CA TYR A 290 -5.05 -8.53 -13.48
C TYR A 290 -5.14 -9.00 -12.03
N LYS A 291 -6.38 -9.24 -11.55
CA LYS A 291 -6.66 -9.83 -10.24
C LYS A 291 -6.08 -11.24 -10.09
N THR A 292 -6.18 -12.07 -11.12
CA THR A 292 -5.71 -13.46 -11.05
C THR A 292 -4.20 -13.56 -10.97
N ILE A 293 -3.48 -12.68 -11.68
CA ILE A 293 -2.01 -12.72 -11.73
C ILE A 293 -1.33 -11.89 -10.63
N GLU A 294 -2.11 -11.02 -9.96
CA GLU A 294 -1.65 -10.04 -8.96
C GLU A 294 -0.41 -9.26 -9.42
N GLY A 295 -0.49 -8.74 -10.65
CA GLY A 295 0.61 -7.98 -11.24
C GLY A 295 0.82 -6.64 -10.55
N ASP A 296 2.04 -6.11 -10.63
CA ASP A 296 2.34 -4.76 -10.18
C ASP A 296 1.69 -3.69 -11.08
N GLY A 297 1.92 -2.41 -10.75
CA GLY A 297 1.40 -1.29 -11.55
C GLY A 297 1.86 -1.31 -13.01
N ALA A 298 3.05 -1.84 -13.33
CA ALA A 298 3.52 -1.91 -14.72
C ALA A 298 2.76 -2.97 -15.52
N VAL A 299 2.47 -4.12 -14.91
CA VAL A 299 1.59 -5.14 -15.48
C VAL A 299 0.17 -4.59 -15.69
N GLY A 300 -0.35 -3.84 -14.71
CA GLY A 300 -1.64 -3.16 -14.84
C GLY A 300 -1.66 -2.20 -16.02
N MET A 301 -0.64 -1.36 -16.17
CA MET A 301 -0.51 -0.45 -17.31
C MET A 301 -0.52 -1.20 -18.65
N GLY A 302 0.17 -2.33 -18.75
CA GLY A 302 0.21 -3.13 -19.97
C GLY A 302 -1.11 -3.82 -20.31
N LEU A 303 -1.92 -4.20 -19.32
CA LEU A 303 -3.22 -4.85 -19.54
C LEU A 303 -4.32 -3.88 -19.98
N PHE A 304 -4.21 -2.61 -19.59
CA PHE A 304 -5.23 -1.59 -19.85
C PHE A 304 -4.79 -0.53 -20.88
N SER A 305 -3.55 -0.61 -21.38
CA SER A 305 -3.11 0.17 -22.54
C SER A 305 -3.70 -0.42 -23.82
N PRO A 306 -4.15 0.43 -24.77
CA PRO A 306 -4.56 -0.01 -26.11
C PRO A 306 -3.42 -0.64 -26.92
#